data_AF-A0A8B6CQP9-F1
#
_entry.id   AF-A0A8B6CQP9-F1
#
_cell.length_a   1.000
_cell.length_b   1.000
_cell.length_c   1.000
_cell.angle_alpha   90.00
_cell.angle_beta   90.00
_cell.angle_gamma   90.00
#
_symmetry.space_group_name_H-M   'P 1'
#
loop_
_entity.id
_entity.type
_entity.pdbx_description
1 polymer ?
#
loop_
_entity_poly.entity_id
_entity_poly.type
_entity_poly.pdbx_seq_one_letter_code
_entity_poly.pdbx_strand_id
1 'polypeptide(L)'
;MFHCKFLHAVMKNRAFLLFRYGANYMTMSSRSVHYCIRGSIKCWDFHENSCQSFHIRHCASEAALTNMKERVTINYEIQIEETTDKIYEYYRSCNIMIVSSGKERIKDYVQHLINLKLKIKDIEQLMLTSPKILITEDTCTLTKQLREYGFSPKQLVHILRKFPDILDMNFETFLKNLEIFRNIGFSDDVLMALVVSDPTILLLEQEYVIHRVDELKKMFLSKSVLQLIVKSPLVLTEDINMIHLKYEYVSHRMGATPGQVIRSNLFSHSMDYIKCRHQFLTRAGLYKKITKDTGEIGKNPSLREMLDTSDEIFAKKHGKMTVAEYQTFVKIFEKEMSAEEVD
;
A
#
# COMPACT_ATOMS: atom_id res chain seq x y z
N MET A 1 -31.62 0.42 19.89
CA MET A 1 -31.64 0.22 18.42
C MET A 1 -30.24 0.11 17.78
N PHE A 2 -29.25 0.92 18.16
CA PHE A 2 -27.88 0.83 17.63
C PHE A 2 -27.18 -0.53 17.88
N HIS A 3 -27.44 -1.17 19.03
CA HIS A 3 -26.85 -2.47 19.38
C HIS A 3 -27.30 -3.63 18.47
N CYS A 4 -28.57 -3.66 18.03
CA CYS A 4 -29.08 -4.77 17.22
C CYS A 4 -28.52 -4.79 15.79
N LYS A 5 -28.28 -3.64 15.16
CA LYS A 5 -27.70 -3.58 13.81
C LYS A 5 -26.21 -3.98 13.79
N PHE A 6 -25.47 -3.63 14.85
CA PHE A 6 -24.06 -4.03 15.01
C PHE A 6 -23.93 -5.55 15.24
N LEU A 7 -24.76 -6.12 16.11
CA LEU A 7 -24.82 -7.57 16.33
C LEU A 7 -25.20 -8.35 15.07
N HIS A 8 -26.13 -7.85 14.26
CA HIS A 8 -26.53 -8.50 13.00
C HIS A 8 -25.38 -8.57 11.98
N ALA A 9 -24.51 -7.55 11.93
CA ALA A 9 -23.34 -7.52 11.05
C ALA A 9 -22.23 -8.48 11.50
N VAL A 10 -22.03 -8.62 12.82
CA VAL A 10 -21.05 -9.55 13.41
C VAL A 10 -21.50 -11.01 13.25
N MET A 11 -22.81 -11.29 13.42
CA MET A 11 -23.39 -12.63 13.25
C MET A 11 -23.25 -13.19 11.82
N LYS A 12 -23.23 -12.34 10.79
CA LYS A 12 -23.07 -12.78 9.39
C LYS A 12 -21.66 -13.32 9.05
N ASN A 13 -20.64 -13.00 9.85
CA ASN A 13 -19.23 -13.25 9.50
C ASN A 13 -18.56 -14.40 10.27
N ARG A 14 -19.26 -15.12 11.17
CA ARG A 14 -18.78 -16.33 11.90
C ARG A 14 -17.28 -16.36 12.27
N ALA A 15 -16.73 -15.21 12.69
CA ALA A 15 -15.34 -15.10 13.12
C ALA A 15 -15.28 -14.72 14.60
N PHE A 16 -14.41 -15.39 15.36
CA PHE A 16 -14.07 -14.97 16.73
C PHE A 16 -13.49 -13.54 16.65
N LEU A 17 -14.29 -12.55 17.05
CA LEU A 17 -13.91 -11.14 17.02
C LEU A 17 -14.07 -10.56 18.41
N LEU A 18 -12.94 -10.21 19.03
CA LEU A 18 -12.90 -9.49 20.28
C LEU A 18 -12.83 -7.98 19.98
N PHE A 19 -13.96 -7.29 20.13
CA PHE A 19 -13.98 -5.83 20.04
C PHE A 19 -13.72 -5.23 21.43
N ARG A 20 -12.66 -4.45 21.55
CA ARG A 20 -12.35 -3.65 22.75
C ARG A 20 -12.83 -2.22 22.51
N TYR A 21 -13.88 -1.80 23.21
CA TYR A 21 -14.33 -0.40 23.23
C TYR A 21 -14.26 0.10 24.68
N GLY A 22 -13.13 0.70 25.05
CA GLY A 22 -12.88 1.14 26.42
C GLY A 22 -12.88 -0.02 27.43
N ALA A 23 -13.67 0.11 28.51
CA ALA A 23 -13.81 -0.90 29.58
C ALA A 23 -14.75 -2.07 29.23
N ASN A 24 -15.25 -2.15 27.99
CA ASN A 24 -16.22 -3.14 27.56
C ASN A 24 -15.56 -4.20 26.65
N TYR A 25 -15.92 -5.47 26.88
CA TYR A 25 -15.37 -6.63 26.16
C TYR A 25 -16.51 -7.40 25.49
N MET A 26 -16.35 -7.76 24.21
CA MET A 26 -17.29 -8.63 23.49
C MET A 26 -16.58 -9.87 22.99
N THR A 27 -17.09 -11.07 23.25
CA THR A 27 -16.60 -12.34 22.68
C THR A 27 -17.74 -13.07 21.98
N MET A 28 -17.45 -13.73 20.86
CA MET A 28 -18.43 -14.50 20.09
C MET A 28 -17.89 -15.90 19.81
N SER A 29 -18.65 -16.92 20.21
CA SER A 29 -18.47 -18.31 19.82
C SER A 29 -19.48 -18.70 18.74
N SER A 30 -19.39 -19.91 18.21
CA SER A 30 -20.38 -20.47 17.26
C SER A 30 -21.78 -20.64 17.87
N ARG A 31 -21.91 -20.61 19.20
CA ARG A 31 -23.17 -20.88 19.94
C ARG A 31 -23.61 -19.73 20.85
N SER A 32 -22.77 -18.73 21.10
CA SER A 32 -23.15 -17.61 21.97
C SER A 32 -22.28 -16.36 21.82
N VAL A 33 -22.85 -15.19 22.16
CA VAL A 33 -22.15 -13.90 22.28
C VAL A 33 -22.16 -13.45 23.74
N HIS A 34 -21.00 -13.09 24.28
CA HIS A 34 -20.88 -12.49 25.60
C HIS A 34 -20.45 -11.03 25.47
N TYR A 35 -21.13 -10.12 26.15
CA TYR A 35 -20.82 -8.69 26.14
C TYR A 35 -20.78 -8.12 27.56
N CYS A 36 -19.65 -7.54 27.96
CA CYS A 36 -19.45 -6.92 29.27
C CYS A 36 -19.58 -5.40 29.16
N ILE A 37 -20.53 -4.80 29.90
CA ILE A 37 -20.63 -3.35 30.08
C ILE A 37 -20.56 -3.03 31.58
N ARG A 38 -19.63 -2.18 32.00
CA ARG A 38 -19.57 -1.65 33.39
C ARG A 38 -19.72 -2.73 34.47
N GLY A 39 -18.99 -3.84 34.34
CA GLY A 39 -19.02 -4.95 35.32
C GLY A 39 -20.20 -5.92 35.20
N SER A 40 -21.11 -5.72 34.24
CA SER A 40 -22.21 -6.64 33.96
C SER A 40 -21.99 -7.38 32.63
N ILE A 41 -21.87 -8.71 32.69
CA ILE A 41 -21.76 -9.56 31.49
C ILE A 41 -23.17 -9.99 31.05
N LYS A 42 -23.49 -9.74 29.79
CA LYS A 42 -24.71 -10.21 29.11
C LYS A 42 -24.33 -11.35 28.16
N CYS A 43 -24.97 -12.50 28.30
CA CYS A 43 -24.83 -13.64 27.38
C CYS A 43 -26.01 -13.68 26.41
N TRP A 44 -25.76 -14.08 25.17
CA TRP A 44 -26.73 -14.37 24.12
C TRP A 44 -26.46 -15.78 23.62
N ASP A 45 -27.39 -16.72 23.82
CA ASP A 45 -27.28 -18.07 23.30
C ASP A 45 -28.06 -18.22 21.98
N PHE A 46 -27.45 -18.85 20.98
CA PHE A 46 -28.08 -19.13 19.69
C PHE A 46 -28.76 -20.50 19.74
N HIS A 47 -30.08 -20.53 19.95
CA HIS A 47 -30.88 -21.74 19.69
C HIS A 47 -31.31 -21.78 18.22
N GLU A 48 -31.20 -22.97 17.62
CA GLU A 48 -31.57 -23.23 16.23
C GLU A 48 -32.99 -22.74 15.96
N ASN A 49 -33.09 -21.78 15.04
CA ASN A 49 -34.30 -21.28 14.38
C ASN A 49 -35.23 -20.27 15.09
N SER A 50 -34.88 -19.68 16.24
CA SER A 50 -35.55 -18.43 16.69
C SER A 50 -34.78 -17.67 17.75
N CYS A 51 -34.54 -16.37 17.54
CA CYS A 51 -34.11 -15.43 18.59
C CYS A 51 -35.27 -15.15 19.55
N GLN A 52 -35.64 -16.12 20.38
CA GLN A 52 -36.69 -15.97 21.39
C GLN A 52 -36.25 -16.57 22.72
N SER A 53 -35.42 -15.84 23.47
CA SER A 53 -35.51 -15.73 24.94
C SER A 53 -34.42 -14.80 25.46
N PHE A 54 -34.84 -13.80 26.24
CA PHE A 54 -33.97 -12.90 26.98
C PHE A 54 -33.72 -13.50 28.36
N HIS A 55 -32.57 -14.12 28.59
CA HIS A 55 -32.15 -14.49 29.94
C HIS A 55 -30.97 -13.62 30.36
N ILE A 56 -31.24 -12.59 31.17
CA ILE A 56 -30.20 -11.87 31.90
C ILE A 56 -29.78 -12.76 33.06
N ARG A 57 -28.77 -13.61 32.86
CA ARG A 57 -28.08 -14.28 33.98
C ARG A 57 -27.00 -13.34 34.51
N HIS A 58 -27.21 -12.80 35.71
CA HIS A 58 -26.12 -12.20 36.49
C HIS A 58 -25.25 -13.34 37.04
N CYS A 59 -24.27 -13.80 36.26
CA CYS A 59 -23.26 -14.73 36.75
C CYS A 59 -22.01 -14.70 35.85
N ALA A 60 -21.00 -13.98 36.29
CA ALA A 60 -19.62 -14.35 36.08
C ALA A 60 -18.87 -13.84 37.31
N SER A 61 -18.41 -14.75 38.16
CA SER A 61 -17.48 -14.41 39.23
C SER A 61 -16.23 -13.78 38.62
N GLU A 62 -15.50 -12.98 39.40
CA GLU A 62 -14.21 -12.42 39.00
C GLU A 62 -13.26 -13.51 38.45
N ALA A 63 -13.36 -14.73 38.98
CA ALA A 63 -12.68 -15.93 38.50
C ALA A 63 -13.01 -16.33 37.04
N ALA A 64 -14.24 -16.11 36.55
CA ALA A 64 -14.60 -16.39 35.15
C ALA A 64 -13.99 -15.36 34.19
N LEU A 65 -13.89 -14.10 34.61
CA LEU A 65 -13.16 -13.05 33.89
C LEU A 65 -11.65 -13.33 33.86
N THR A 66 -11.09 -13.81 34.97
CA THR A 66 -9.68 -14.21 35.07
C THR A 66 -9.37 -15.42 34.19
N ASN A 67 -10.15 -16.50 34.27
CA ASN A 67 -10.03 -17.68 33.39
C ASN A 67 -10.17 -17.31 31.90
N MET A 68 -11.04 -16.36 31.56
CA MET A 68 -11.20 -15.92 30.17
C MET A 68 -10.00 -15.10 29.69
N LYS A 69 -9.44 -14.21 30.53
CA LYS A 69 -8.18 -13.50 30.23
C LYS A 69 -7.03 -14.48 30.06
N GLU A 70 -6.88 -15.45 30.96
CA GLU A 70 -5.84 -16.49 30.90
C GLU A 70 -5.91 -17.31 29.61
N ARG A 71 -7.09 -17.79 29.21
CA ARG A 71 -7.26 -18.54 27.96
C ARG A 71 -6.89 -17.74 26.71
N VAL A 72 -7.17 -16.43 26.71
CA VAL A 72 -6.79 -15.54 25.60
C VAL A 72 -5.28 -15.36 25.57
N THR A 73 -4.64 -15.12 26.72
CA THR A 73 -3.18 -15.03 26.82
C THR A 73 -2.48 -16.29 26.33
N ILE A 74 -2.94 -17.47 26.76
CA ILE A 74 -2.41 -18.77 26.34
C ILE A 74 -2.51 -18.96 24.82
N ASN A 75 -3.65 -18.57 24.20
CA ASN A 75 -3.82 -18.68 22.75
C ASN A 75 -2.87 -17.76 21.97
N TYR A 76 -2.61 -16.56 22.47
CA TYR A 76 -1.63 -15.65 21.86
C TYR A 76 -0.20 -16.18 22.00
N GLU A 77 0.18 -16.72 23.17
CA GLU A 77 1.51 -17.31 23.39
C GLU A 77 1.77 -18.51 22.47
N ILE A 78 0.78 -19.41 22.31
CA ILE A 78 0.86 -20.52 21.36
C ILE A 78 1.05 -20.00 19.93
N GLN A 79 0.29 -18.99 19.52
CA GLN A 79 0.43 -18.41 18.17
C GLN A 79 1.80 -17.77 17.94
N ILE A 80 2.39 -17.15 18.96
CA ILE A 80 3.74 -16.57 18.90
C ILE A 80 4.77 -17.68 18.72
N GLU A 81 4.69 -18.75 19.50
CA GLU A 81 5.61 -19.89 19.37
C GLU A 81 5.49 -20.57 18.02
N GLU A 82 4.28 -20.88 17.55
CA GLU A 82 4.08 -21.48 16.23
C GLU A 82 4.64 -20.61 15.10
N THR A 83 4.45 -19.29 15.19
CA THR A 83 4.96 -18.34 14.20
C THR A 83 6.49 -18.26 14.24
N THR A 84 7.05 -18.22 15.45
CA THR A 84 8.50 -18.17 15.69
C THR A 84 9.18 -19.42 15.12
N ASP A 85 8.60 -20.60 15.36
CA ASP A 85 9.13 -21.88 14.91
C ASP A 85 9.16 -21.98 13.39
N LYS A 86 8.08 -21.60 12.72
CA LYS A 86 8.01 -21.55 11.25
C LYS A 86 9.08 -20.64 10.66
N ILE A 87 9.24 -19.44 11.22
CA ILE A 87 10.22 -18.45 10.74
C ILE A 87 11.65 -18.96 10.98
N TYR A 88 11.91 -19.57 12.14
CA TYR A 88 13.22 -20.12 12.49
C TYR A 88 13.64 -21.25 11.54
N GLU A 89 12.74 -22.20 11.26
CA GLU A 89 13.02 -23.29 10.30
C GLU A 89 13.27 -22.76 8.88
N TYR A 90 12.53 -21.74 8.45
CA TYR A 90 12.78 -21.10 7.16
C TYR A 90 14.19 -20.47 7.11
N TYR A 91 14.59 -19.68 8.10
CA TYR A 91 15.91 -19.06 8.10
C TYR A 91 17.06 -20.07 8.21
N ARG A 92 16.84 -21.16 8.96
CA ARG A 92 17.77 -22.29 9.00
C ARG A 92 17.95 -22.91 7.61
N SER A 93 16.85 -23.09 6.87
CA SER A 93 16.90 -23.65 5.51
C SER A 93 17.59 -22.73 4.49
N CYS A 94 17.47 -21.40 4.67
CA CYS A 94 18.08 -20.41 3.78
C CYS A 94 19.51 -20.00 4.17
N ASN A 95 20.11 -20.63 5.19
CA ASN A 95 21.43 -20.29 5.74
C ASN A 95 21.62 -18.79 6.03
N ILE A 96 20.55 -18.12 6.46
CA ILE A 96 20.61 -16.70 6.82
C ILE A 96 21.34 -16.62 8.18
N MET A 97 22.29 -15.68 8.32
CA MET A 97 23.08 -15.44 9.55
C MET A 97 22.25 -14.86 10.72
N ILE A 98 21.09 -15.45 11.00
CA ILE A 98 20.29 -15.24 12.22
C ILE A 98 20.66 -16.30 13.27
N VAL A 99 21.38 -17.36 12.89
CA VAL A 99 21.78 -18.46 13.78
C VAL A 99 22.64 -17.98 14.96
N SER A 100 23.33 -16.85 14.85
CA SER A 100 24.13 -16.25 15.93
C SER A 100 23.32 -15.46 16.96
N SER A 101 22.09 -15.03 16.67
CA SER A 101 21.23 -14.26 17.60
C SER A 101 20.09 -15.08 18.23
N GLY A 102 19.89 -16.32 17.77
CA GLY A 102 19.02 -17.30 18.43
C GLY A 102 17.52 -17.13 18.15
N LYS A 103 16.78 -18.21 18.39
CA LYS A 103 15.30 -18.29 18.27
C LYS A 103 14.58 -17.25 19.15
N GLU A 104 15.24 -16.81 20.23
CA GLU A 104 14.73 -15.84 21.19
C GLU A 104 14.55 -14.43 20.58
N ARG A 105 15.51 -13.96 19.78
CA ARG A 105 15.38 -12.66 19.09
C ARG A 105 14.20 -12.62 18.11
N ILE A 106 13.91 -13.76 17.47
CA ILE A 106 12.72 -13.91 16.61
C ILE A 106 11.45 -13.77 17.45
N LYS A 107 11.39 -14.46 18.60
CA LYS A 107 10.25 -14.42 19.53
C LYS A 107 9.98 -12.99 20.02
N ASP A 108 11.03 -12.28 20.46
CA ASP A 108 10.93 -10.90 20.94
C ASP A 108 10.40 -9.95 19.87
N TYR A 109 10.88 -10.11 18.63
CA TYR A 109 10.44 -9.26 17.53
C TYR A 109 9.01 -9.56 17.09
N VAL A 110 8.62 -10.85 17.02
CA VAL A 110 7.24 -11.26 16.77
C VAL A 110 6.30 -10.69 17.85
N GLN A 111 6.69 -10.77 19.11
CA GLN A 111 5.95 -10.20 20.23
C GLN A 111 5.79 -8.67 20.10
N HIS A 112 6.87 -7.98 19.74
CA HIS A 112 6.86 -6.54 19.51
C HIS A 112 5.91 -6.13 18.38
N LEU A 113 5.94 -6.84 17.25
CA LEU A 113 5.03 -6.57 16.13
C LEU A 113 3.56 -6.85 16.47
N ILE A 114 3.29 -7.88 17.28
CA ILE A 114 1.94 -8.13 17.81
C ILE A 114 1.50 -6.98 18.73
N ASN A 115 2.40 -6.47 19.58
CA ASN A 115 2.13 -5.31 20.44
C ASN A 115 1.87 -4.04 19.62
N LEU A 116 2.46 -3.95 18.42
CA LEU A 116 2.15 -2.92 17.44
C LEU A 116 0.78 -3.08 16.76
N LYS A 117 0.04 -4.16 17.06
CA LYS A 117 -1.28 -4.53 16.50
C LYS A 117 -1.22 -5.00 15.05
N LEU A 118 -0.10 -5.59 14.62
CA LEU A 118 -0.02 -6.28 13.33
C LEU A 118 -0.72 -7.63 13.41
N LYS A 119 -1.25 -8.12 12.28
CA LYS A 119 -1.79 -9.48 12.20
C LYS A 119 -0.64 -10.47 12.00
N ILE A 120 -0.76 -11.65 12.60
CA ILE A 120 0.24 -12.72 12.50
C ILE A 120 0.63 -13.04 11.06
N LYS A 121 -0.35 -13.14 10.15
CA LYS A 121 -0.09 -13.38 8.72
C LYS A 121 0.79 -12.30 8.06
N ASP A 122 0.61 -11.05 8.46
CA ASP A 122 1.39 -9.92 7.93
C ASP A 122 2.82 -9.97 8.48
N ILE A 123 2.98 -10.40 9.74
CA ILE A 123 4.27 -10.61 10.41
C ILE A 123 5.03 -11.76 9.75
N GLU A 124 4.39 -12.92 9.56
CA GLU A 124 4.95 -14.07 8.84
C GLU A 124 5.48 -13.62 7.47
N GLN A 125 4.65 -12.95 6.66
CA GLN A 125 5.07 -12.49 5.34
C GLN A 125 6.20 -11.47 5.40
N LEU A 126 6.15 -10.51 6.32
CA LEU A 126 7.19 -9.48 6.48
C LEU A 126 8.55 -10.11 6.76
N MET A 127 8.58 -11.03 7.71
CA MET A 127 9.80 -11.72 8.16
C MET A 127 10.38 -12.60 7.05
N LEU A 128 9.54 -13.38 6.37
CA LEU A 128 9.97 -14.22 5.25
C LEU A 128 10.50 -13.40 4.06
N THR A 129 9.93 -12.22 3.80
CA THR A 129 10.33 -11.36 2.67
C THR A 129 11.57 -10.53 2.98
N SER A 130 11.78 -10.14 4.25
CA SER A 130 12.88 -9.26 4.64
C SER A 130 13.55 -9.75 5.93
N PRO A 131 14.50 -10.69 5.82
CA PRO A 131 15.24 -11.21 6.96
C PRO A 131 16.13 -10.16 7.63
N LYS A 132 16.47 -9.08 6.92
CA LYS A 132 17.30 -7.97 7.41
C LYS A 132 16.73 -7.33 8.67
N ILE A 133 15.41 -7.37 8.82
CA ILE A 133 14.68 -6.81 9.98
C ILE A 133 15.15 -7.38 11.32
N LEU A 134 15.70 -8.60 11.33
CA LEU A 134 16.22 -9.24 12.54
C LEU A 134 17.67 -8.92 12.87
N ILE A 135 18.42 -8.37 11.92
CA ILE A 135 19.84 -8.07 12.09
C ILE A 135 20.00 -6.73 12.80
N THR A 136 19.16 -5.76 12.46
CA THR A 136 19.24 -4.40 13.02
C THR A 136 18.86 -4.40 14.50
N GLU A 137 19.68 -3.76 15.34
CA GLU A 137 19.53 -3.76 16.81
C GLU A 137 18.38 -2.86 17.27
N ASP A 138 18.17 -1.71 16.61
CA ASP A 138 17.21 -0.67 17.03
C ASP A 138 15.82 -0.75 16.38
N THR A 139 15.51 -1.86 15.73
CA THR A 139 14.27 -2.06 14.95
C THR A 139 13.01 -1.81 15.78
N CYS A 140 13.00 -2.22 17.05
CA CYS A 140 11.86 -2.05 17.95
C CYS A 140 11.59 -0.59 18.31
N THR A 141 12.64 0.24 18.39
CA THR A 141 12.54 1.65 18.75
C THR A 141 11.97 2.46 17.59
N LEU A 142 12.54 2.31 16.39
CA LEU A 142 12.09 3.04 15.20
C LEU A 142 10.64 2.70 14.85
N THR A 143 10.26 1.42 14.90
CA THR A 143 8.88 1.00 14.59
C THR A 143 7.85 1.53 15.59
N LYS A 144 8.23 1.77 16.86
CA LYS A 144 7.39 2.50 17.83
C LYS A 144 7.29 3.98 17.47
N GLN A 145 8.40 4.63 17.16
CA GLN A 145 8.43 6.04 16.80
C GLN A 145 7.61 6.31 15.53
N LEU A 146 7.72 5.47 14.50
CA LEU A 146 6.88 5.56 13.29
C LEU A 146 5.39 5.37 13.59
N ARG A 147 5.05 4.47 14.52
CA ARG A 147 3.66 4.28 14.96
C ARG A 147 3.12 5.51 15.71
N GLU A 148 3.94 6.10 16.58
CA GLU A 148 3.60 7.31 17.33
C GLU A 148 3.50 8.53 16.42
N TYR A 149 4.29 8.57 15.35
CA TYR A 149 4.25 9.62 14.33
C TYR A 149 2.94 9.60 13.52
N GLY A 150 2.31 8.43 13.36
CA GLY A 150 0.96 8.33 12.77
C GLY A 150 0.76 7.19 11.77
N PHE A 151 1.77 6.37 11.48
CA PHE A 151 1.61 5.26 10.54
C PHE A 151 0.76 4.14 11.14
N SER A 152 -0.27 3.71 10.40
CA SER A 152 -1.07 2.54 10.79
C SER A 152 -0.24 1.25 10.67
N PRO A 153 -0.59 0.18 11.40
CA PRO A 153 0.13 -1.11 11.33
C PRO A 153 0.25 -1.66 9.90
N LYS A 154 -0.78 -1.47 9.07
CA LYS A 154 -0.76 -1.91 7.66
C LYS A 154 0.21 -1.08 6.81
N GLN A 155 0.24 0.24 7.03
CA GLN A 155 1.18 1.13 6.34
C GLN A 155 2.61 0.81 6.73
N LEU A 156 2.86 0.56 8.03
CA LEU A 156 4.18 0.17 8.51
C LEU A 156 4.68 -1.12 7.86
N VAL A 157 3.85 -2.17 7.81
CA VAL A 157 4.18 -3.41 7.09
C VAL A 157 4.47 -3.12 5.61
N HIS A 158 3.65 -2.28 4.97
CA HIS A 158 3.85 -1.94 3.57
C HIS A 158 5.18 -1.22 3.31
N ILE A 159 5.54 -0.25 4.16
CA ILE A 159 6.82 0.47 4.11
C ILE A 159 7.98 -0.50 4.31
N LEU A 160 7.96 -1.30 5.39
CA LEU A 160 9.05 -2.22 5.72
C LEU A 160 9.25 -3.31 4.65
N ARG A 161 8.20 -3.71 3.94
CA ARG A 161 8.31 -4.64 2.81
C ARG A 161 8.93 -4.02 1.57
N LYS A 162 8.59 -2.76 1.27
CA LYS A 162 9.12 -2.06 0.10
C LYS A 162 10.54 -1.53 0.32
N PHE A 163 10.83 -1.08 1.54
CA PHE A 163 12.09 -0.46 1.90
C PHE A 163 12.51 -0.88 3.31
N PRO A 164 13.08 -2.10 3.44
CA PRO A 164 13.62 -2.60 4.71
C PRO A 164 14.74 -1.74 5.28
N ASP A 165 15.50 -1.06 4.42
CA ASP A 165 16.65 -0.24 4.82
C ASP A 165 16.25 1.00 5.64
N ILE A 166 14.95 1.32 5.71
CA ILE A 166 14.43 2.32 6.65
C ILE A 166 14.84 2.00 8.09
N LEU A 167 15.05 0.73 8.42
CA LEU A 167 15.44 0.30 9.76
C LEU A 167 16.86 0.72 10.16
N ASP A 168 17.73 0.93 9.17
CA ASP A 168 19.09 1.43 9.41
C ASP A 168 19.12 2.96 9.59
N MET A 169 17.99 3.63 9.29
CA MET A 169 17.83 5.06 9.48
C MET A 169 17.37 5.36 10.91
N ASN A 170 18.05 6.29 11.58
CA ASN A 170 17.56 6.80 12.86
C ASN A 170 16.37 7.75 12.68
N PHE A 171 15.56 7.90 13.73
CA PHE A 171 14.33 8.69 13.65
C PHE A 171 14.57 10.20 13.41
N GLU A 172 15.70 10.73 13.86
CA GLU A 172 16.08 12.13 13.61
C GLU A 172 16.33 12.39 12.12
N THR A 173 17.05 11.50 11.45
CA THR A 173 17.29 11.54 10.01
C THR A 173 15.98 11.40 9.24
N PHE A 174 15.10 10.50 9.69
CA PHE A 174 13.76 10.36 9.13
C PHE A 174 12.99 11.69 9.17
N LEU A 175 12.95 12.36 10.33
CA LEU A 175 12.27 13.66 10.47
C LEU A 175 12.91 14.75 9.61
N LYS A 176 14.25 14.83 9.59
CA LYS A 176 14.98 15.78 8.73
C LYS A 176 14.65 15.58 7.26
N ASN A 177 14.59 14.33 6.79
CA ASN A 177 14.29 14.03 5.39
C ASN A 177 12.83 14.35 5.06
N LEU A 178 11.90 14.23 6.02
CA LEU A 178 10.53 14.72 5.86
C LEU A 178 10.46 16.26 5.80
N GLU A 179 11.29 16.96 6.56
CA GLU A 179 11.32 18.44 6.54
C GLU A 179 11.68 19.00 5.16
N ILE A 180 12.52 18.30 4.39
CA ILE A 180 12.81 18.67 2.99
C ILE A 180 11.50 18.82 2.19
N PHE A 181 10.63 17.82 2.27
CA PHE A 181 9.35 17.83 1.54
C PHE A 181 8.34 18.82 2.13
N ARG A 182 8.35 19.03 3.46
CA ARG A 182 7.52 20.08 4.08
C ARG A 182 7.90 21.47 3.56
N ASN A 183 9.20 21.76 3.46
CA ASN A 183 9.71 23.04 2.95
C ASN A 183 9.34 23.28 1.48
N ILE A 184 9.15 22.21 0.71
CA ILE A 184 8.68 22.27 -0.69
C ILE A 184 7.16 22.52 -0.77
N GLY A 185 6.41 22.28 0.31
CA GLY A 185 4.99 22.63 0.43
C GLY A 185 4.04 21.43 0.58
N PHE A 186 4.55 20.23 0.90
CA PHE A 186 3.70 19.09 1.24
C PHE A 186 3.06 19.25 2.63
N SER A 187 1.78 18.93 2.75
CA SER A 187 1.14 18.74 4.05
C SER A 187 1.50 17.36 4.63
N ASP A 188 1.47 17.23 5.95
CA ASP A 188 1.83 15.98 6.64
C ASP A 188 1.00 14.78 6.17
N ASP A 189 -0.31 14.94 5.96
CA ASP A 189 -1.18 13.85 5.47
C ASP A 189 -0.76 13.33 4.09
N VAL A 190 -0.43 14.25 3.17
CA VAL A 190 -0.01 13.91 1.81
C VAL A 190 1.39 13.30 1.84
N LEU A 191 2.27 13.84 2.69
CA LEU A 191 3.63 13.35 2.86
C LEU A 191 3.65 11.93 3.44
N MET A 192 2.83 11.64 4.44
CA MET A 192 2.67 10.27 4.95
C MET A 192 2.18 9.30 3.88
N ALA A 193 1.20 9.73 3.06
CA ALA A 193 0.74 8.91 1.94
C ALA A 193 1.83 8.69 0.87
N LEU A 194 2.66 9.71 0.62
CA LEU A 194 3.80 9.64 -0.29
C LEU A 194 4.86 8.64 0.20
N VAL A 195 5.24 8.69 1.48
CA VAL A 195 6.18 7.74 2.10
C VAL A 195 5.64 6.30 2.08
N VAL A 196 4.34 6.12 2.27
CA VAL A 196 3.72 4.79 2.13
C VAL A 196 3.78 4.32 0.68
N SER A 197 3.53 5.20 -0.28
CA SER A 197 3.56 4.85 -1.71
C SER A 197 4.97 4.49 -2.17
N ASP A 198 5.94 5.33 -1.85
CA ASP A 198 7.35 5.17 -2.20
C ASP A 198 8.25 5.70 -1.08
N PRO A 199 8.69 4.83 -0.16
CA PRO A 199 9.57 5.22 0.93
C PRO A 199 11.01 5.55 0.49
N THR A 200 11.40 5.22 -0.75
CA THR A 200 12.76 5.48 -1.24
C THR A 200 13.07 6.96 -1.41
N ILE A 201 12.04 7.81 -1.46
CA ILE A 201 12.17 9.28 -1.46
C ILE A 201 12.94 9.80 -0.24
N LEU A 202 12.94 9.04 0.86
CA LEU A 202 13.65 9.39 2.09
C LEU A 202 15.16 9.25 1.97
N LEU A 203 15.67 8.64 0.89
CA LEU A 203 17.09 8.55 0.60
C LEU A 203 17.64 9.77 -0.16
N LEU A 204 16.77 10.66 -0.61
CA LEU A 204 17.16 11.78 -1.46
C LEU A 204 17.75 12.91 -0.62
N GLU A 205 18.84 13.48 -1.12
CA GLU A 205 19.48 14.65 -0.52
C GLU A 205 18.68 15.93 -0.76
N GLN A 206 18.74 16.86 0.19
CA GLN A 206 17.95 18.09 0.17
C GLN A 206 18.20 18.93 -1.09
N GLU A 207 19.47 19.16 -1.43
CA GLU A 207 19.89 19.95 -2.58
C GLU A 207 19.40 19.34 -3.89
N TYR A 208 19.47 18.01 -3.98
CA TYR A 208 18.99 17.26 -5.14
C TYR A 208 17.47 17.40 -5.31
N VAL A 209 16.69 17.22 -4.23
CA VAL A 209 15.22 17.36 -4.31
C VAL A 209 14.83 18.78 -4.70
N ILE A 210 15.49 19.80 -4.14
CA ILE A 210 15.22 21.21 -4.46
C ILE A 210 15.51 21.48 -5.95
N HIS A 211 16.70 21.09 -6.43
CA HIS A 211 17.07 21.27 -7.83
C HIS A 211 16.06 20.57 -8.76
N ARG A 212 15.74 19.31 -8.47
CA ARG A 212 14.79 18.53 -9.25
C ARG A 212 13.41 19.17 -9.30
N VAL A 213 12.91 19.67 -8.17
CA VAL A 213 11.62 20.37 -8.11
C VAL A 213 11.65 21.66 -8.93
N ASP A 214 12.75 22.40 -8.91
CA ASP A 214 12.90 23.61 -9.71
C ASP A 214 12.99 23.33 -11.21
N GLU A 215 13.58 22.20 -11.63
CA GLU A 215 13.50 21.73 -13.01
C GLU A 215 12.07 21.41 -13.43
N LEU A 216 11.31 20.67 -12.59
CA LEU A 216 9.91 20.36 -12.87
C LEU A 216 9.03 21.62 -12.93
N LYS A 217 9.35 22.66 -12.15
CA LYS A 217 8.64 23.96 -12.20
C LYS A 217 8.84 24.71 -13.52
N LYS A 218 9.87 24.39 -14.31
CA LYS A 218 10.03 24.95 -15.67
C LYS A 218 9.00 24.38 -16.64
N MET A 219 8.48 23.19 -16.37
CA MET A 219 7.49 22.49 -17.21
C MET A 219 6.05 22.64 -16.69
N PHE A 220 5.88 22.74 -15.37
CA PHE A 220 4.57 22.73 -14.70
C PHE A 220 4.46 23.84 -13.63
N LEU A 221 3.24 24.27 -13.33
CA LEU A 221 2.98 25.17 -12.21
C LEU A 221 3.35 24.52 -10.86
N SER A 222 3.79 25.31 -9.87
CA SER A 222 4.25 24.77 -8.57
C SER A 222 3.25 23.83 -7.90
N LYS A 223 1.96 24.18 -7.88
CA LYS A 223 0.90 23.30 -7.31
C LYS A 223 0.75 21.99 -8.08
N SER A 224 1.00 22.01 -9.38
CA SER A 224 0.95 20.85 -10.25
C SER A 224 2.16 19.93 -10.05
N VAL A 225 3.33 20.49 -9.74
CA VAL A 225 4.54 19.70 -9.43
C VAL A 225 4.32 18.83 -8.18
N LEU A 226 3.72 19.38 -7.12
CA LEU A 226 3.40 18.59 -5.93
C LEU A 226 2.45 17.44 -6.24
N GLN A 227 1.42 17.69 -7.06
CA GLN A 227 0.49 16.64 -7.51
C GLN A 227 1.18 15.58 -8.38
N LEU A 228 2.13 16.00 -9.21
CA LEU A 228 2.93 15.12 -10.06
C LEU A 228 3.74 14.13 -9.22
N ILE A 229 4.46 14.64 -8.21
CA ILE A 229 5.30 13.84 -7.32
C ILE A 229 4.46 12.82 -6.54
N VAL A 230 3.27 13.21 -6.06
CA VAL A 230 2.35 12.29 -5.38
C VAL A 230 1.88 11.17 -6.28
N LYS A 231 1.58 11.47 -7.54
CA LYS A 231 1.13 10.47 -8.52
C LYS A 231 2.26 9.55 -8.97
N SER A 232 3.45 10.10 -9.17
CA SER A 232 4.60 9.37 -9.69
C SER A 232 5.88 9.83 -8.98
N PRO A 233 6.20 9.28 -7.80
CA PRO A 233 7.42 9.65 -7.05
C PRO A 233 8.71 9.46 -7.87
N LEU A 234 8.67 8.55 -8.85
CA LEU A 234 9.74 8.30 -9.82
C LEU A 234 10.24 9.57 -10.55
N VAL A 235 9.41 10.62 -10.68
CA VAL A 235 9.85 11.90 -11.28
C VAL A 235 10.97 12.57 -10.49
N LEU A 236 11.19 12.17 -9.23
CA LEU A 236 12.30 12.65 -8.42
C LEU A 236 13.64 11.99 -8.80
N THR A 237 13.63 10.75 -9.30
CA THR A 237 14.84 9.95 -9.53
C THR A 237 15.11 9.64 -11.00
N GLU A 238 14.09 9.63 -11.86
CA GLU A 238 14.24 9.38 -13.30
C GLU A 238 15.14 10.43 -13.97
N ASP A 239 15.82 10.04 -15.06
CA ASP A 239 16.59 10.98 -15.88
C ASP A 239 15.71 12.14 -16.38
N ILE A 240 16.20 13.38 -16.19
CA ILE A 240 15.42 14.58 -16.51
C ILE A 240 15.14 14.69 -18.02
N ASN A 241 16.06 14.24 -18.87
CA ASN A 241 15.86 14.22 -20.33
C ASN A 241 14.76 13.23 -20.70
N MET A 242 14.65 12.10 -19.99
CA MET A 242 13.56 11.14 -20.21
C MET A 242 12.19 11.74 -19.80
N ILE A 243 12.15 12.49 -18.70
CA ILE A 243 10.95 13.24 -18.29
C ILE A 243 10.57 14.28 -19.38
N HIS A 244 11.55 15.05 -19.87
CA HIS A 244 11.34 15.99 -20.97
C HIS A 244 10.83 15.29 -22.23
N LEU A 245 11.45 14.18 -22.63
CA LEU A 245 11.07 13.41 -23.81
C LEU A 245 9.62 12.91 -23.73
N LYS A 246 9.21 12.34 -22.59
CA LYS A 246 7.83 11.91 -22.38
C LYS A 246 6.86 13.08 -22.48
N TYR A 247 7.18 14.21 -21.84
CA TYR A 247 6.34 15.40 -21.83
C TYR A 247 6.20 16.03 -23.22
N GLU A 248 7.31 16.20 -23.94
CA GLU A 248 7.31 16.77 -25.29
C GLU A 248 6.58 15.87 -26.28
N TYR A 249 6.73 14.56 -26.16
CA TYR A 249 5.98 13.61 -26.99
C TYR A 249 4.47 13.79 -26.82
N VAL A 250 3.97 13.79 -25.59
CA VAL A 250 2.51 13.96 -25.38
C VAL A 250 2.05 15.38 -25.69
N SER A 251 2.88 16.40 -25.48
CA SER A 251 2.48 17.80 -25.71
C SER A 251 2.52 18.16 -27.19
N HIS A 252 3.64 17.91 -27.88
CA HIS A 252 3.85 18.30 -29.27
C HIS A 252 3.28 17.28 -30.26
N ARG A 253 3.47 15.98 -30.01
CA ARG A 253 3.03 14.94 -30.96
C ARG A 253 1.57 14.57 -30.74
N MET A 254 1.15 14.41 -29.48
CA MET A 254 -0.23 14.04 -29.14
C MET A 254 -1.16 15.24 -28.92
N GLY A 255 -0.64 16.45 -28.70
CA GLY A 255 -1.46 17.64 -28.46
C GLY A 255 -2.10 17.68 -27.06
N ALA A 256 -1.54 16.96 -26.09
CA ALA A 256 -2.05 16.95 -24.72
C ALA A 256 -1.72 18.25 -24.00
N THR A 257 -2.68 18.77 -23.25
CA THR A 257 -2.47 19.94 -22.38
C THR A 257 -1.72 19.54 -21.10
N PRO A 258 -0.99 20.47 -20.45
CA PRO A 258 -0.34 20.19 -19.15
C PRO A 258 -1.33 19.65 -18.11
N GLY A 259 -2.57 20.16 -18.11
CA GLY A 259 -3.64 19.67 -17.23
C GLY A 259 -4.06 18.22 -17.50
N GLN A 260 -3.95 17.72 -18.73
CA GLN A 260 -4.19 16.30 -19.02
C GLN A 260 -3.02 15.43 -18.56
N VAL A 261 -1.79 15.91 -18.72
CA VAL A 261 -0.58 15.24 -18.23
C VAL A 261 -0.67 15.01 -16.72
N ILE A 262 -0.96 16.06 -15.94
CA ILE A 262 -1.07 15.99 -14.47
C ILE A 262 -2.17 15.02 -14.01
N ARG A 263 -3.26 14.86 -14.80
CA ARG A 263 -4.37 13.97 -14.46
C ARG A 263 -4.10 12.49 -14.76
N SER A 264 -3.14 12.19 -15.64
CA SER A 264 -2.69 10.84 -15.98
C SER A 264 -1.58 10.34 -15.07
N ASN A 265 -1.11 9.11 -15.27
CA ASN A 265 0.11 8.56 -14.66
C ASN A 265 1.26 8.49 -15.68
N LEU A 266 1.37 9.47 -16.59
CA LEU A 266 2.36 9.51 -17.68
C LEU A 266 3.77 9.07 -17.26
N PHE A 267 4.29 9.68 -16.20
CA PHE A 267 5.67 9.46 -15.76
C PHE A 267 5.90 8.13 -15.04
N SER A 268 4.84 7.39 -14.73
CA SER A 268 4.95 6.03 -14.20
C SER A 268 5.14 4.97 -15.30
N HIS A 269 5.08 5.37 -16.57
CA HIS A 269 5.21 4.47 -17.72
C HIS A 269 6.50 4.71 -18.50
N SER A 270 7.01 3.67 -19.16
CA SER A 270 8.14 3.79 -20.09
C SER A 270 7.73 4.56 -21.35
N MET A 271 8.72 5.12 -22.05
CA MET A 271 8.49 5.80 -23.33
C MET A 271 7.86 4.86 -24.37
N ASP A 272 8.30 3.60 -24.41
CA ASP A 272 7.79 2.61 -25.37
C ASP A 272 6.34 2.24 -25.09
N TYR A 273 5.94 2.12 -23.82
CA TYR A 273 4.54 1.91 -23.47
C TYR A 273 3.65 3.06 -23.96
N ILE A 274 4.11 4.31 -23.77
CA ILE A 274 3.39 5.51 -24.22
C ILE A 274 3.28 5.52 -25.74
N LYS A 275 4.38 5.29 -26.46
CA LYS A 275 4.43 5.23 -27.92
C LYS A 275 3.54 4.09 -28.45
N CYS A 276 3.63 2.90 -27.88
CA CYS A 276 2.87 1.72 -28.30
C CYS A 276 1.36 1.96 -28.21
N ARG A 277 0.87 2.45 -27.06
CA ARG A 277 -0.54 2.78 -26.85
C ARG A 277 -1.04 3.82 -27.84
N HIS A 278 -0.27 4.89 -28.03
CA HIS A 278 -0.61 5.96 -28.96
C HIS A 278 -0.63 5.48 -30.42
N GLN A 279 0.37 4.68 -30.82
CA GLN A 279 0.47 4.16 -32.19
C GLN A 279 -0.60 3.14 -32.51
N PHE A 280 -0.96 2.28 -31.55
CA PHE A 280 -2.11 1.39 -31.69
C PHE A 280 -3.38 2.19 -32.01
N LEU A 281 -3.71 3.20 -31.20
CA LEU A 281 -4.91 4.01 -31.40
C LEU A 281 -4.87 4.79 -32.72
N THR A 282 -3.69 5.26 -33.11
CA THR A 282 -3.50 5.98 -34.38
C THR A 282 -3.74 5.05 -35.58
N ARG A 283 -3.13 3.86 -35.57
CA ARG A 283 -3.29 2.85 -36.64
C ARG A 283 -4.73 2.31 -36.71
N ALA A 284 -5.41 2.23 -35.58
CA ALA A 284 -6.83 1.87 -35.51
C ALA A 284 -7.78 3.01 -35.92
N GLY A 285 -7.27 4.22 -36.21
CA GLY A 285 -8.08 5.41 -36.55
C GLY A 285 -8.82 6.02 -35.36
N LEU A 286 -8.50 5.60 -34.13
CA LEU A 286 -9.12 6.04 -32.87
C LEU A 286 -8.41 7.24 -32.23
N TYR A 287 -7.22 7.58 -32.73
CA TYR A 287 -6.49 8.78 -32.36
C TYR A 287 -6.14 9.56 -33.62
N LYS A 288 -6.54 10.83 -33.70
CA LYS A 288 -6.21 11.72 -34.81
C LYS A 288 -5.37 12.88 -34.29
N LYS A 289 -4.28 13.21 -34.98
CA LYS A 289 -3.50 14.41 -34.64
C LYS A 289 -4.38 15.64 -34.92
N ILE A 290 -4.55 16.50 -33.91
CA ILE A 290 -5.32 17.74 -34.07
C ILE A 290 -4.46 18.70 -34.91
N THR A 291 -4.80 18.85 -36.18
CA THR A 291 -4.30 19.92 -37.06
C THR A 291 -5.22 21.12 -36.95
N LYS A 292 -4.67 22.35 -36.96
CA LYS A 292 -5.45 23.60 -36.87
C LYS A 292 -6.53 23.73 -37.96
N ASP A 293 -6.37 22.97 -39.04
CA ASP A 293 -7.08 23.18 -40.30
C ASP A 293 -8.34 22.31 -40.46
N THR A 294 -8.49 21.23 -39.66
CA THR A 294 -9.53 20.23 -39.91
C THR A 294 -10.84 20.47 -39.17
N GLY A 295 -10.90 21.30 -38.12
CA GLY A 295 -12.13 21.64 -37.37
C GLY A 295 -12.86 20.44 -36.70
N GLU A 296 -12.52 19.21 -37.04
CA GLU A 296 -13.09 17.97 -36.52
C GLU A 296 -12.50 17.65 -35.16
N ILE A 297 -13.23 17.99 -34.10
CA ILE A 297 -12.98 17.49 -32.75
C ILE A 297 -13.58 16.08 -32.66
N GLY A 298 -12.96 15.12 -33.34
CA GLY A 298 -13.03 13.75 -32.85
C GLY A 298 -12.42 13.75 -31.44
N LYS A 299 -13.20 13.40 -30.41
CA LYS A 299 -12.69 13.36 -29.03
C LYS A 299 -11.69 12.20 -28.91
N ASN A 300 -10.41 12.48 -29.15
CA ASN A 300 -9.33 11.56 -28.85
C ASN A 300 -9.47 11.05 -27.41
N PRO A 301 -9.16 9.77 -27.14
CA PRO A 301 -9.08 9.26 -25.78
C PRO A 301 -8.18 10.12 -24.91
N SER A 302 -8.57 10.35 -23.67
CA SER A 302 -7.71 11.08 -22.73
C SER A 302 -6.44 10.28 -22.40
N LEU A 303 -5.36 10.96 -22.02
CA LEU A 303 -4.12 10.30 -21.57
C LEU A 303 -4.39 9.28 -20.46
N ARG A 304 -5.31 9.58 -19.55
CA ARG A 304 -5.71 8.67 -18.46
C ARG A 304 -6.39 7.40 -18.99
N GLU A 305 -7.26 7.51 -19.99
CA GLU A 305 -7.89 6.32 -20.57
C GLU A 305 -6.90 5.45 -21.33
N MET A 306 -5.91 6.09 -21.96
CA MET A 306 -4.89 5.42 -22.75
C MET A 306 -3.81 4.76 -21.89
N LEU A 307 -3.31 5.44 -20.86
CA LEU A 307 -2.13 5.02 -20.09
C LEU A 307 -2.48 4.28 -18.81
N ASP A 308 -3.48 4.77 -18.07
CA ASP A 308 -3.77 4.32 -16.70
C ASP A 308 -4.69 3.08 -16.67
N THR A 309 -4.98 2.46 -17.82
CA THR A 309 -5.76 1.21 -17.92
C THR A 309 -4.86 0.00 -18.16
N SER A 310 -5.28 -1.17 -17.67
CA SER A 310 -4.58 -2.43 -17.95
C SER A 310 -4.71 -2.80 -19.43
N ASP A 311 -3.80 -3.64 -19.93
CA ASP A 311 -3.85 -4.12 -21.33
C ASP A 311 -5.19 -4.77 -21.69
N GLU A 312 -5.77 -5.54 -20.76
CA GLU A 312 -7.07 -6.17 -20.96
C GLU A 312 -8.19 -5.14 -21.14
N ILE A 313 -8.24 -4.13 -20.26
CA ILE A 313 -9.26 -3.08 -20.33
C ILE A 313 -9.06 -2.23 -21.59
N PHE A 314 -7.81 -1.85 -21.88
CA PHE A 314 -7.47 -1.06 -23.06
C PHE A 314 -7.83 -1.78 -24.36
N ALA A 315 -7.42 -3.05 -24.49
CA ALA A 315 -7.67 -3.88 -25.68
C ALA A 315 -9.18 -4.06 -25.93
N LYS A 316 -9.94 -4.34 -24.87
CA LYS A 316 -11.39 -4.49 -24.96
C LYS A 316 -12.09 -3.17 -25.31
N LYS A 317 -11.69 -2.07 -24.67
CA LYS A 317 -12.33 -0.75 -24.83
C LYS A 317 -12.03 -0.13 -26.20
N HIS A 318 -10.77 -0.16 -26.62
CA HIS A 318 -10.32 0.54 -27.82
C HIS A 318 -10.17 -0.40 -29.01
N GLY A 319 -9.58 -1.58 -28.83
CA GLY A 319 -9.36 -2.53 -29.92
C GLY A 319 -10.54 -3.45 -30.23
N LYS A 320 -11.53 -3.56 -29.33
CA LYS A 320 -12.58 -4.60 -29.37
C LYS A 320 -12.01 -6.02 -29.55
N MET A 321 -10.84 -6.24 -28.96
CA MET A 321 -10.03 -7.44 -29.13
C MET A 321 -9.64 -8.03 -27.77
N THR A 322 -9.13 -9.26 -27.80
CA THR A 322 -8.57 -9.93 -26.63
C THR A 322 -7.21 -9.34 -26.24
N VAL A 323 -6.79 -9.55 -24.99
CA VAL A 323 -5.46 -9.13 -24.52
C VAL A 323 -4.33 -9.83 -25.29
N ALA A 324 -4.54 -11.06 -25.75
CA ALA A 324 -3.55 -11.82 -26.52
C ALA A 324 -3.31 -11.22 -27.92
N GLU A 325 -4.37 -10.77 -28.59
CA GLU A 325 -4.26 -10.07 -29.87
C GLU A 325 -3.52 -8.73 -29.70
N TYR A 326 -3.86 -7.98 -28.64
CA TYR A 326 -3.15 -6.74 -28.33
C TYR A 326 -1.67 -6.99 -28.01
N GLN A 327 -1.34 -8.01 -27.23
CA GLN A 327 0.06 -8.36 -26.95
C GLN A 327 0.83 -8.79 -28.19
N THR A 328 0.15 -9.37 -29.19
CA THR A 328 0.77 -9.67 -30.49
C THR A 328 1.15 -8.37 -31.20
N PHE A 329 0.27 -7.36 -31.19
CA PHE A 329 0.60 -6.02 -31.69
C PHE A 329 1.80 -5.41 -30.95
N VAL A 330 1.82 -5.47 -29.61
CA VAL A 330 2.93 -4.93 -28.80
C VAL A 330 4.26 -5.53 -29.24
N LYS A 331 4.35 -6.86 -29.37
CA LYS A 331 5.58 -7.55 -29.80
C LYS A 331 6.02 -7.19 -31.22
N ILE A 332 5.07 -6.96 -32.13
CA ILE A 332 5.38 -6.52 -33.50
C ILE A 332 5.92 -5.08 -33.45
N PHE A 333 5.26 -4.21 -32.70
CA PHE A 333 5.64 -2.81 -32.56
C PHE A 333 7.01 -2.62 -31.89
N GLU A 334 7.33 -3.42 -30.87
CA GLU A 334 8.66 -3.43 -30.23
C GLU A 334 9.76 -3.74 -31.26
N LYS A 335 9.53 -4.70 -32.16
CA LYS A 335 10.49 -5.04 -33.23
C LYS A 335 10.64 -3.91 -34.25
N GLU A 336 9.55 -3.29 -34.65
CA GLU A 336 9.57 -2.12 -35.55
C GLU A 336 10.41 -0.98 -34.95
N MET A 337 10.18 -0.66 -33.67
CA MET A 337 10.95 0.37 -32.97
C MET A 337 12.45 0.03 -32.87
N SER A 338 12.79 -1.22 -32.56
CA SER A 338 14.19 -1.63 -32.47
C SER A 338 14.94 -1.58 -33.81
N ALA A 339 14.21 -1.71 -34.92
CA ALA A 339 14.80 -1.59 -36.26
C ALA A 339 15.06 -0.13 -36.64
N GLU A 340 14.19 0.80 -36.23
CA GLU A 340 14.34 2.25 -36.48
C GLU A 340 15.48 2.90 -35.67
N GLU A 341 15.99 2.25 -34.62
CA GLU A 341 17.09 2.77 -33.78
C GLU A 341 18.50 2.37 -34.27
N VAL A 342 18.58 1.43 -35.24
CA VAL A 342 19.85 0.92 -35.79
C VAL A 342 20.24 1.60 -37.11
N ASP A 343 19.29 2.30 -37.74
CA ASP A 343 19.49 3.14 -38.92
C ASP A 343 19.63 4.63 -38.53
#